data_AF-A0A3C1V474-F1
#
_entry.id   AF-A0A3C1V474-F1
#
_cell.length_a   1.000
_cell.length_b   1.000
_cell.length_c   1.000
_cell.angle_alpha   90.00
_cell.angle_beta   90.00
_cell.angle_gamma   90.00
#
_symmetry.space_group_name_H-M   'P 1'
#
loop_
_entity.id
_entity.type
_entity.pdbx_description
1 polymer ?
#
loop_
_entity_poly.entity_id
_entity_poly.type
_entity_poly.pdbx_seq_one_letter_code
_entity_poly.pdbx_strand_id
1 'polypeptide(L)'
;YCVSVAGVTGERTALPENLVERIQWLREESDVPILVGFGISTADQAREVAAVADGVIVGSAVVRCVEKAQEGTSMPDAVGNFVRELVEACRLN
;
A
#
# COMPACT_ATOMS: atom_id res chain seq x y z
N TYR A 1 -6.38 5.48 -9.94
CA TYR A 1 -6.57 5.18 -8.50
C TYR A 1 -7.61 4.08 -8.38
N CYS A 2 -7.20 2.84 -8.08
CA CYS A 2 -8.12 1.71 -7.97
C CYS A 2 -8.47 1.46 -6.50
N VAL A 3 -9.76 1.61 -6.15
CA VAL A 3 -10.29 1.24 -4.83
C VAL A 3 -10.80 -0.19 -4.93
N SER A 4 -10.27 -1.07 -4.09
CA SER A 4 -10.55 -2.49 -4.26
C SER A 4 -11.87 -2.97 -3.63
N VAL A 5 -12.57 -2.20 -2.79
CA VAL A 5 -13.87 -2.62 -2.22
C VAL A 5 -14.77 -1.45 -1.85
N ALA A 6 -16.08 -1.65 -2.00
CA ALA A 6 -17.12 -0.86 -1.35
C ALA A 6 -17.17 -1.24 0.15
N GLY A 7 -16.31 -0.64 0.97
CA GLY A 7 -16.27 -0.90 2.41
C GLY A 7 -15.33 0.06 3.15
N VAL A 8 -15.66 0.36 4.41
CA VAL A 8 -14.95 1.32 5.28
C VAL A 8 -13.44 1.07 5.33
N THR A 9 -12.69 2.17 5.33
CA THR A 9 -11.21 2.21 5.39
C THR A 9 -10.67 1.50 6.64
N GLY A 10 -9.66 0.64 6.49
CA GLY A 10 -8.98 -0.04 7.60
C GLY A 10 -7.92 -1.03 7.13
N GLU A 11 -7.01 -1.41 8.02
CA GLU A 11 -5.95 -2.39 7.71
C GLU A 11 -6.51 -3.80 7.56
N ARG A 12 -5.95 -4.56 6.63
CA ARG A 12 -6.37 -5.93 6.35
C ARG A 12 -5.16 -6.86 6.40
N THR A 13 -5.41 -8.12 6.69
CA THR A 13 -4.36 -9.15 6.81
C THR A 13 -3.97 -9.77 5.47
N ALA A 14 -4.87 -9.77 4.47
CA ALA A 14 -4.64 -10.39 3.17
C ALA A 14 -5.24 -9.55 2.04
N LEU A 15 -4.60 -9.58 0.87
CA LEU A 15 -5.08 -8.93 -0.35
C LEU A 15 -6.39 -9.57 -0.87
N PRO A 16 -7.21 -8.84 -1.65
CA PRO A 16 -8.40 -9.40 -2.27
C PRO A 16 -8.03 -10.50 -3.27
N GLU A 17 -8.76 -11.61 -3.24
CA GLU A 17 -8.52 -12.76 -4.14
C GLU A 17 -8.58 -12.36 -5.64
N ASN A 18 -9.45 -11.41 -5.99
CA ASN A 18 -9.65 -10.95 -7.37
C ASN A 18 -8.81 -9.72 -7.76
N LEU A 19 -7.81 -9.33 -6.96
CA LEU A 19 -7.02 -8.12 -7.21
C LEU A 19 -6.29 -8.19 -8.56
N VAL A 20 -5.67 -9.33 -8.86
CA VAL A 20 -4.87 -9.53 -10.08
C VAL A 20 -5.75 -9.44 -11.33
N GLU A 21 -6.87 -10.16 -11.34
CA GLU A 21 -7.85 -10.17 -12.43
C GLU A 21 -8.38 -8.76 -12.71
N ARG A 22 -8.66 -7.99 -11.65
CA ARG A 22 -9.12 -6.61 -11.79
C ARG A 22 -8.05 -5.67 -12.34
N ILE A 23 -6.79 -5.84 -11.93
CA ILE A 23 -5.69 -5.04 -12.49
C ILE A 23 -5.50 -5.37 -13.97
N GLN A 24 -5.51 -6.66 -14.34
CA GLN A 24 -5.42 -7.08 -15.73
C GLN A 24 -6.53 -6.48 -16.58
N TRP A 25 -7.77 -6.60 -16.14
CA TRP A 25 -8.92 -5.99 -16.82
C TRP A 25 -8.78 -4.46 -16.93
N LEU A 26 -8.37 -3.76 -15.87
CA LEU A 26 -8.16 -2.31 -15.93
C LEU A 26 -7.06 -1.88 -16.90
N ARG A 27 -6.03 -2.71 -17.10
CA ARG A 27 -4.97 -2.45 -18.09
C ARG A 27 -5.48 -2.57 -19.53
N GLU A 28 -6.50 -3.40 -19.77
CA GLU A 28 -7.14 -3.51 -21.10
C GLU A 28 -8.01 -2.29 -21.41
N GLU A 29 -8.56 -1.64 -20.38
CA GLU A 29 -9.47 -0.50 -20.51
C GLU A 29 -8.76 0.86 -20.45
N SER A 30 -7.48 0.92 -20.06
CA SER A 30 -6.77 2.18 -19.86
C SER A 30 -5.25 2.07 -19.93
N ASP A 31 -4.62 3.09 -20.53
CA ASP A 31 -3.16 3.23 -20.62
C ASP A 31 -2.53 3.99 -19.43
N VAL A 32 -3.32 4.42 -18.44
CA VAL A 32 -2.79 5.16 -17.29
C VAL A 32 -2.25 4.22 -16.21
N PRO A 33 -1.23 4.63 -15.43
CA PRO A 33 -0.71 3.81 -14.34
C PRO A 33 -1.78 3.44 -13.30
N ILE A 34 -1.79 2.17 -12.90
CA ILE A 34 -2.72 1.61 -11.92
C ILE A 34 -2.04 1.56 -10.55
N LEU A 35 -2.48 2.44 -9.66
CA LEU A 35 -2.09 2.45 -8.26
C LEU A 35 -3.16 1.79 -7.39
N VAL A 36 -2.74 0.94 -6.46
CA VAL A 36 -3.62 0.17 -5.56
C VAL A 36 -3.47 0.64 -4.12
N GLY A 37 -4.60 0.96 -3.48
CA GLY A 37 -4.69 1.24 -2.06
C GLY A 37 -5.67 0.30 -1.37
N PHE A 38 -5.16 -0.68 -0.62
CA PHE A 38 -5.97 -1.70 0.05
C PHE A 38 -5.48 -1.94 1.49
N GLY A 39 -5.67 -0.96 2.39
CA GLY A 39 -5.35 -1.14 3.81
C GLY A 39 -3.92 -1.65 4.08
N ILE A 40 -2.99 -1.31 3.19
CA ILE A 40 -1.63 -1.83 3.14
C ILE A 40 -0.90 -1.30 4.35
N SER A 41 -0.38 -2.20 5.17
CA SER A 41 0.22 -1.85 6.47
C SER A 41 1.59 -2.47 6.70
N THR A 42 2.03 -3.35 5.79
CA THR A 42 3.32 -4.04 5.89
C THR A 42 4.10 -3.97 4.57
N ALA A 43 5.41 -4.15 4.69
CA ALA A 43 6.34 -4.24 3.55
C ALA A 43 6.00 -5.42 2.62
N ASP A 44 5.61 -6.57 3.18
CA ASP A 44 5.26 -7.75 2.37
C ASP A 44 4.00 -7.52 1.54
N GLN A 45 2.97 -6.90 2.12
CA GLN A 45 1.77 -6.51 1.37
C GLN A 45 2.11 -5.51 0.27
N ALA A 46 2.98 -4.54 0.55
CA ALA A 46 3.43 -3.59 -0.46
C ALA A 46 4.17 -4.28 -1.61
N ARG A 47 5.02 -5.26 -1.32
CA ARG A 47 5.71 -6.09 -2.34
C ARG A 47 4.72 -6.89 -3.19
N GLU A 48 3.78 -7.58 -2.56
CA GLU A 48 2.76 -8.38 -3.27
C GLU A 48 1.95 -7.51 -4.23
N VAL A 49 1.58 -6.30 -3.81
CA VAL A 49 0.86 -5.35 -4.68
C VAL A 49 1.75 -4.80 -5.78
N ALA A 50 3.00 -4.42 -5.46
CA ALA A 50 3.95 -3.91 -6.44
C ALA A 50 4.29 -4.94 -7.54
N ALA A 51 4.14 -6.25 -7.25
CA ALA A 51 4.34 -7.31 -8.25
C ALA A 51 3.28 -7.31 -9.37
N VAL A 52 2.13 -6.66 -9.16
CA VAL A 52 1.00 -6.69 -10.10
C VAL A 52 0.49 -5.31 -10.52
N ALA A 53 0.73 -4.27 -9.71
CA ALA A 53 0.32 -2.89 -9.94
C ALA A 53 1.51 -1.96 -10.23
N ASP A 54 1.25 -0.82 -10.84
CA ASP A 54 2.29 0.19 -11.12
C ASP A 54 2.69 1.00 -9.88
N GLY A 55 1.95 0.84 -8.78
CA GLY A 55 2.34 1.37 -7.48
C GLY A 55 1.33 1.15 -6.37
N VAL A 56 1.73 1.58 -5.18
CA VAL A 56 1.10 1.25 -3.91
C VAL A 56 0.70 2.51 -3.18
N ILE A 57 -0.49 2.52 -2.55
CA ILE A 57 -1.01 3.65 -1.78
C ILE A 57 -1.23 3.22 -0.33
N VAL A 58 -0.57 3.93 0.59
CA VAL A 58 -0.56 3.63 2.02
C VAL A 58 -1.02 4.87 2.79
N GLY A 59 -2.18 4.76 3.45
CA GLY A 59 -2.81 5.86 4.20
C GLY A 59 -2.83 5.61 5.71
N SER A 60 -3.76 4.75 6.15
CA SER A 60 -4.02 4.50 7.58
C SER A 60 -2.78 4.02 8.36
N ALA A 61 -1.87 3.29 7.72
CA ALA A 61 -0.62 2.87 8.35
C ALA A 61 0.32 4.03 8.66
N VAL A 62 0.42 5.01 7.74
CA VAL A 62 1.21 6.23 7.97
C VAL A 62 0.59 7.06 9.10
N VAL A 63 -0.75 7.22 9.10
CA VAL A 63 -1.45 7.96 10.17
C VAL A 63 -1.21 7.30 11.53
N ARG A 64 -1.24 5.96 11.61
CA ARG A 64 -0.93 5.26 12.87
C ARG A 64 0.53 5.43 13.29
N CYS A 65 1.48 5.48 12.36
CA CYS A 65 2.88 5.82 12.69
C CYS A 65 2.97 7.21 13.33
N VAL A 66 2.18 8.17 12.85
CA VAL A 66 2.07 9.52 13.46
C VAL A 66 1.47 9.44 14.86
N GLU A 67 0.36 8.71 15.05
CA GLU A 67 -0.28 8.54 16.36
C GLU A 67 0.60 7.83 17.40
N LYS A 68 1.40 6.86 16.96
CA LYS A 68 2.29 6.06 17.83
C LYS A 68 3.62 6.73 18.12
N ALA A 69 3.95 7.85 17.47
CA ALA A 69 5.17 8.58 17.75
C ALA A 69 5.11 9.14 19.19
N GLN A 70 5.79 8.48 20.12
CA GLN A 70 5.94 8.86 21.52
C GLN A 70 7.43 9.03 21.87
N GLU A 71 7.70 9.59 23.05
CA GLU A 71 9.03 10.01 23.53
C GLU A 71 10.12 8.95 23.26
N GLY A 72 11.08 9.30 22.37
CA GLY A 72 12.22 8.44 22.01
C GLY A 72 12.53 8.43 20.51
N THR A 73 11.51 8.53 19.65
CA THR A 73 11.66 8.65 18.19
C THR A 73 10.79 9.79 17.69
N SER A 74 11.35 10.73 16.94
CA SER A 74 10.55 11.84 16.41
C SER A 74 9.50 11.30 15.42
N MET A 75 8.35 11.95 15.34
CA MET A 75 7.31 11.59 14.36
C MET A 75 7.84 11.50 12.93
N PRO A 76 8.65 12.46 12.43
CA PRO A 76 9.29 12.35 11.12
C PRO A 76 10.14 11.08 10.95
N ASP A 77 10.90 10.68 11.96
CA ASP A 77 11.74 9.48 11.89
C ASP A 77 10.89 8.21 11.87
N ALA A 78 9.83 8.15 12.68
CA ALA A 78 8.91 7.01 12.71
C ALA A 78 8.23 6.79 11.35
N VAL A 79 7.72 7.86 10.74
CA VAL A 79 7.12 7.82 9.40
C VAL A 79 8.18 7.52 8.34
N GLY A 80 9.35 8.18 8.41
CA GLY A 80 10.42 8.02 7.43
C GLY A 80 10.99 6.60 7.39
N ASN A 81 11.17 5.96 8.54
CA ASN A 81 11.62 4.57 8.63
C ASN A 81 10.57 3.62 8.05
N PHE A 82 9.29 3.80 8.40
CA PHE A 82 8.22 2.98 7.83
C PHE A 82 8.12 3.13 6.31
N VAL A 83 8.16 4.36 5.77
CA VAL A 83 8.13 4.59 4.32
C VAL A 83 9.35 3.98 3.63
N ARG A 84 10.54 4.02 4.25
CA ARG A 84 11.75 3.38 3.70
C ARG A 84 11.57 1.88 3.54
N GLU A 85 11.04 1.20 4.55
CA GLU A 85 10.75 -0.24 4.49
C GLU A 85 9.80 -0.59 3.33
N LEU A 86 8.74 0.20 3.14
CA LEU A 86 7.81 0.00 2.03
C LEU A 86 8.47 0.20 0.67
N VAL A 87 9.26 1.28 0.52
CA VAL A 87 9.97 1.58 -0.73
C VAL A 87 10.96 0.49 -1.07
N GLU A 88 11.72 -0.01 -0.09
CA GLU A 88 12.66 -1.12 -0.29
C GLU A 88 11.94 -2.40 -0.71
N ALA A 89 10.78 -2.70 -0.13
CA ALA A 89 10.01 -3.88 -0.50
C ALA A 89 9.41 -3.81 -1.90
N CYS A 90 9.09 -2.60 -2.40
CA CYS A 90 8.58 -2.37 -3.75
C CYS A 90 9.67 -2.34 -4.83
N ARG A 91 10.96 -2.29 -4.48
CA ARG A 91 12.05 -2.42 -5.46
C ARG A 91 12.18 -3.90 -5.85
N LEU A 92 11.41 -4.31 -6.85
CA LEU A 92 11.51 -5.62 -7.46
C LEU A 92 12.80 -5.67 -8.30
N ASN A 93 13.59 -6.73 -8.13
CA ASN A 93 14.83 -6.97 -8.88
C ASN A 93 14.55 -7.34 -10.35
#